data_AF-A0A1M5F0D9-F1
#
_entry.id   AF-A0A1M5F0D9-F1
#
_cell.length_a   1.000
_cell.length_b   1.000
_cell.length_c   1.000
_cell.angle_alpha   90.00
_cell.angle_beta   90.00
_cell.angle_gamma   90.00
#
_symmetry.space_group_name_H-M   'P 1'
#
loop_
_entity.id
_entity.type
_entity.pdbx_description
1 polymer ?
#
loop_
_entity_poly.entity_id
_entity_poly.type
_entity_poly.pdbx_seq_one_letter_code
_entity_poly.pdbx_strand_id
1 'polypeptide(L)'
;MLKRLLLAAAMPVLVCWGGAALHAQDAPKSYVGNETCAQCHEAEYRRFTEYSKKHHSFQSIEKLQDGLTPQELQQCYGCHTTGFGQPGGFVDPVSTPTMKDLGCESCHGPGSLHVETEDPEHIQGDLTIQDCRRCHNEERVRAFNFQPLIRSGAH
;
A
#
# COMPACT_ATOMS: atom_id res chain seq x y z
N MET A 1 27.33 -80.84 11.09
CA MET A 1 26.65 -80.46 12.35
C MET A 1 25.97 -79.12 12.16
N LEU A 2 24.69 -79.09 12.52
CA LEU A 2 23.68 -78.06 12.28
C LEU A 2 23.88 -76.84 13.20
N LYS A 3 23.84 -75.61 12.67
CA LYS A 3 23.53 -74.35 13.39
C LYS A 3 23.21 -73.28 12.33
N ARG A 4 21.93 -73.08 12.01
CA ARG A 4 20.91 -72.22 12.66
C ARG A 4 20.81 -70.86 11.97
N LEU A 5 19.63 -70.67 11.36
CA LEU A 5 19.06 -69.46 10.79
C LEU A 5 19.34 -68.19 11.62
N LEU A 6 19.51 -67.06 10.93
CA LEU A 6 18.78 -65.83 11.21
C LEU A 6 18.53 -65.06 9.90
N LEU A 7 17.26 -64.97 9.52
CA LEU A 7 16.73 -64.07 8.50
C LEU A 7 16.69 -62.65 9.07
N ALA A 8 17.37 -61.70 8.44
CA ALA A 8 17.17 -60.27 8.69
C ALA A 8 16.56 -59.66 7.43
N ALA A 9 15.23 -59.49 7.43
CA ALA A 9 14.52 -58.72 6.42
C ALA A 9 14.82 -57.23 6.66
N ALA A 10 15.57 -56.61 5.75
CA ALA A 10 15.76 -55.18 5.74
C ALA A 10 14.48 -54.51 5.19
N MET A 11 13.69 -53.92 6.09
CA MET A 11 12.56 -53.06 5.74
C MET A 11 13.10 -51.76 5.12
N PRO A 12 12.65 -51.34 3.92
CA PRO A 12 13.04 -50.06 3.37
C PRO A 12 12.39 -48.95 4.21
N VAL A 13 13.24 -48.14 4.85
CA VAL A 13 12.80 -46.91 5.52
C VAL A 13 12.38 -45.93 4.43
N LEU A 14 11.09 -45.93 4.09
CA LEU A 14 10.44 -44.86 3.37
C LEU A 14 10.42 -43.62 4.28
N VAL A 15 11.48 -42.82 4.20
CA VAL A 15 11.50 -41.47 4.74
C VAL A 15 10.60 -40.62 3.85
N CYS A 16 9.30 -40.62 4.16
CA CYS A 16 8.39 -39.59 3.68
C CYS A 16 8.74 -38.28 4.41
N TRP A 17 9.73 -37.54 3.91
CA TRP A 17 9.87 -36.11 4.22
C TRP A 17 8.75 -35.35 3.51
N GLY A 18 7.54 -35.51 4.05
CA GLY A 18 6.41 -34.64 3.80
C GLY A 18 6.58 -33.34 4.57
N GLY A 19 7.48 -32.49 4.09
CA GLY A 19 7.57 -31.09 4.49
C GLY A 19 7.01 -30.24 3.36
N ALA A 20 5.69 -30.20 3.21
CA ALA A 20 5.09 -29.10 2.48
C ALA A 20 5.32 -27.84 3.32
N ALA A 21 6.38 -27.10 3.00
CA ALA A 21 6.46 -25.71 3.37
C ALA A 21 5.23 -25.05 2.75
N LEU A 22 4.21 -24.76 3.57
CA LEU A 22 3.19 -23.81 3.18
C LEU A 22 3.95 -22.51 2.92
N HIS A 23 4.07 -22.16 1.64
CA HIS A 23 4.39 -20.81 1.25
C HIS A 23 3.37 -19.89 1.91
N ALA A 24 3.77 -19.18 2.97
CA ALA A 24 3.10 -17.98 3.45
C ALA A 24 3.31 -16.84 2.43
N GLN A 25 3.11 -17.14 1.15
CA GLN A 25 3.19 -16.17 0.08
C GLN A 25 1.79 -15.58 -0.09
N ASP A 26 1.73 -14.28 0.21
CA ASP A 26 0.77 -13.32 -0.33
C ASP A 26 -0.65 -13.37 0.26
N ALA A 27 -0.77 -13.17 1.59
CA ALA A 27 -1.99 -12.56 2.10
C ALA A 27 -2.20 -11.22 1.37
N PRO A 28 -3.39 -10.96 0.79
CA PRO A 28 -3.61 -9.76 0.01
C PRO A 28 -3.47 -8.53 0.91
N LYS A 29 -2.47 -7.68 0.62
CA LYS A 29 -2.27 -6.42 1.34
C LYS A 29 -3.40 -5.45 1.02
N SER A 30 -3.96 -4.84 2.06
CA SER A 30 -4.92 -3.74 1.97
C SER A 30 -4.40 -2.45 2.59
N TYR A 31 -4.96 -1.33 2.15
CA TYR A 31 -4.81 -0.02 2.78
C TYR A 31 -5.57 0.02 4.11
N VAL A 32 -5.05 0.75 5.09
CA VAL A 32 -5.59 0.84 6.46
C VAL A 32 -5.90 2.26 6.94
N GLY A 33 -5.47 3.29 6.20
CA GLY A 33 -5.75 4.69 6.49
C GLY A 33 -4.79 5.31 7.51
N ASN A 34 -4.74 6.65 7.50
CA ASN A 34 -3.79 7.40 8.32
C ASN A 34 -4.04 7.26 9.82
N GLU A 35 -5.29 7.09 10.21
CA GLU A 35 -5.70 6.93 11.61
C GLU A 35 -5.11 5.65 12.22
N THR A 36 -4.94 4.60 11.41
CA THR A 36 -4.24 3.39 11.84
C THR A 36 -2.75 3.68 12.04
N CYS A 37 -2.11 4.39 11.10
CA CYS A 37 -0.70 4.78 11.22
C CYS A 37 -0.44 5.68 12.44
N ALA A 38 -1.38 6.58 12.76
CA ALA A 38 -1.26 7.53 13.87
C ALA A 38 -1.18 6.86 15.26
N GLN A 39 -1.61 5.60 15.39
CA GLN A 39 -1.55 4.86 16.67
C GLN A 39 -0.11 4.56 17.11
N CYS A 40 0.82 4.43 16.16
CA CYS A 40 2.24 4.16 16.43
C CYS A 40 3.15 5.32 15.96
N HIS A 41 2.73 6.07 14.94
CA HIS A 41 3.50 7.17 14.31
C HIS A 41 2.86 8.54 14.52
N GLU A 42 2.53 8.87 15.78
CA GLU A 42 1.82 10.11 16.13
C GLU A 42 2.59 11.37 15.68
N ALA A 43 3.91 11.38 15.84
CA ALA A 43 4.74 12.53 15.51
C ALA A 43 4.76 12.82 14.00
N GLU A 44 4.93 11.77 13.19
CA GLU A 44 4.89 11.83 11.74
C GLU A 44 3.50 12.21 11.24
N TYR A 45 2.46 11.58 11.81
CA TYR A 45 1.07 11.90 11.49
C TYR A 45 0.76 13.37 11.75
N ARG A 46 1.11 13.90 12.94
CA ARG A 46 0.91 15.31 13.27
C ARG A 46 1.63 16.22 12.29
N ARG A 47 2.91 15.96 12.01
CA ARG A 47 3.67 16.79 11.05
C ARG A 47 3.10 16.74 9.65
N PHE A 48 2.71 15.56 9.18
CA PHE A 48 2.12 15.38 7.87
C PHE A 48 0.80 16.14 7.77
N THR A 49 -0.10 15.95 8.72
CA THR A 49 -1.42 16.60 8.72
C THR A 49 -1.36 18.12 8.90
N GLU A 50 -0.37 18.63 9.65
CA GLU A 50 -0.23 20.07 9.90
C GLU A 50 0.44 20.83 8.76
N TYR A 51 1.48 20.24 8.13
CA TYR A 51 2.35 20.95 7.20
C TYR A 51 2.23 20.50 5.74
N SER A 52 1.75 19.28 5.48
CA SER A 52 1.67 18.75 4.12
C SER A 52 0.38 19.17 3.43
N LYS A 53 0.53 19.88 2.30
CA LYS A 53 -0.60 20.14 1.40
C LYS A 53 -1.20 18.87 0.80
N LYS A 54 -0.50 17.74 0.87
CA LYS A 54 -0.98 16.44 0.36
C LYS A 54 -2.13 15.91 1.20
N HIS A 55 -2.15 16.19 2.50
CA HIS A 55 -3.24 15.82 3.40
C HIS A 55 -4.55 16.59 3.13
N HIS A 56 -4.56 17.51 2.16
CA HIS A 56 -5.74 18.27 1.71
C HIS A 56 -5.92 18.14 0.19
N SER A 57 -5.42 17.07 -0.41
CA SER A 57 -5.43 16.88 -1.86
C SER A 57 -6.84 16.84 -2.44
N PHE A 58 -7.84 16.34 -1.71
CA PHE A 58 -9.21 16.19 -2.22
C PHE A 58 -9.87 17.55 -2.51
N GLN A 59 -9.46 18.61 -1.80
CA GLN A 59 -9.98 19.97 -2.04
C GLN A 59 -9.74 20.46 -3.47
N SER A 60 -8.73 19.93 -4.17
CA SER A 60 -8.50 20.26 -5.58
C SER A 60 -9.56 19.64 -6.48
N ILE A 61 -10.05 18.45 -6.14
CA ILE A 61 -11.14 17.79 -6.84
C ILE A 61 -12.43 18.57 -6.66
N GLU A 62 -12.75 18.96 -5.43
CA GLU A 62 -13.97 19.72 -5.12
C GLU A 62 -14.07 21.03 -5.91
N LYS A 63 -12.93 21.67 -6.22
CA LYS A 63 -12.85 22.89 -7.02
C LYS A 63 -12.98 22.68 -8.52
N LEU A 64 -12.68 21.47 -9.02
CA LEU A 64 -12.59 21.17 -10.45
C LEU A 64 -13.64 20.18 -10.94
N GLN A 65 -14.36 19.52 -10.05
CA GLN A 65 -15.32 18.46 -10.39
C GLN A 65 -16.53 18.97 -11.19
N ASP A 66 -16.86 20.25 -11.08
CA ASP A 66 -18.01 20.84 -11.77
C ASP A 66 -17.79 20.79 -13.29
N GLY A 67 -18.66 20.04 -13.97
CA GLY A 67 -18.59 19.84 -15.43
C GLY A 67 -17.76 18.64 -15.88
N LEU A 68 -17.16 17.88 -14.96
CA LEU A 68 -16.51 16.61 -15.29
C LEU A 68 -17.52 15.47 -15.40
N THR A 69 -17.29 14.58 -16.36
CA THR A 69 -17.95 13.28 -16.39
C THR A 69 -17.48 12.40 -15.23
N PRO A 70 -18.27 11.39 -14.82
CA PRO A 70 -17.83 10.43 -13.81
C PRO A 70 -16.49 9.77 -14.13
N GLN A 71 -16.21 9.48 -15.41
CA GLN A 71 -14.97 8.87 -15.86
C GLN A 71 -13.78 9.82 -15.73
N GLU A 72 -13.95 11.11 -16.03
CA GLU A 72 -12.91 12.13 -15.83
C GLU A 72 -12.63 12.34 -14.34
N LEU A 73 -13.67 12.35 -13.50
CA LEU A 73 -13.55 12.50 -12.06
C LEU A 73 -12.75 11.35 -11.41
N GLN A 74 -12.95 10.11 -11.90
CA GLN A 74 -12.18 8.96 -11.43
C GLN A 74 -10.67 9.09 -11.70
N GLN A 75 -10.27 9.80 -12.77
CA GLN A 75 -8.84 10.03 -13.03
C GLN A 75 -8.21 10.94 -11.96
N CYS A 76 -8.99 11.84 -11.36
CA CYS A 76 -8.52 12.69 -10.27
C CYS A 76 -8.25 11.86 -9.00
N TYR A 77 -9.12 10.90 -8.68
CA TYR A 77 -8.98 10.07 -7.49
C TYR A 77 -7.65 9.31 -7.44
N GLY A 78 -7.15 8.85 -8.59
CA GLY A 78 -5.88 8.12 -8.66
C GLY A 78 -4.66 8.89 -8.15
N CYS A 79 -4.72 10.22 -8.09
CA CYS A 79 -3.62 11.08 -7.62
C CYS A 79 -3.96 11.93 -6.39
N HIS A 80 -5.23 12.03 -6.00
CA HIS A 80 -5.70 12.93 -4.96
C HIS A 80 -6.38 12.22 -3.78
N THR A 81 -6.41 10.88 -3.78
CA THR A 81 -6.98 10.04 -2.73
C THR A 81 -6.01 8.91 -2.38
N THR A 82 -6.22 8.24 -1.25
CA THR A 82 -5.39 7.10 -0.84
C THR A 82 -5.92 5.80 -1.42
N GLY A 83 -5.12 5.11 -2.22
CA GLY A 83 -5.40 3.74 -2.65
C GLY A 83 -6.63 3.56 -3.56
N PHE A 84 -6.99 4.56 -4.38
CA PHE A 84 -8.18 4.47 -5.25
C PHE A 84 -8.25 3.15 -6.05
N GLY A 85 -9.36 2.43 -5.86
CA GLY A 85 -9.63 1.15 -6.54
C GLY A 85 -8.75 -0.03 -6.08
N GLN A 86 -7.99 0.13 -5.00
CA GLN A 86 -7.20 -0.93 -4.38
C GLN A 86 -7.91 -1.49 -3.13
N PRO A 87 -7.58 -2.73 -2.68
CA PRO A 87 -8.17 -3.30 -1.47
C PRO A 87 -8.00 -2.39 -0.26
N GLY A 88 -9.11 -2.03 0.40
CA GLY A 88 -9.13 -1.14 1.57
C GLY A 88 -8.91 0.35 1.26
N GLY A 89 -8.69 0.74 0.00
CA GLY A 89 -8.46 2.14 -0.38
C GLY A 89 -9.73 2.91 -0.70
N PHE A 90 -9.56 4.12 -1.22
CA PHE A 90 -10.65 5.00 -1.61
C PHE A 90 -11.56 4.38 -2.68
N VAL A 91 -12.87 4.52 -2.47
CA VAL A 91 -13.91 4.14 -3.43
C VAL A 91 -14.70 5.39 -3.82
N ASP A 92 -15.29 6.05 -2.82
CA ASP A 92 -16.05 7.28 -3.01
C ASP A 92 -16.07 8.14 -1.73
N PRO A 93 -16.46 9.42 -1.84
CA PRO A 93 -16.48 10.36 -0.72
C PRO A 93 -17.39 10.00 0.45
N VAL A 94 -18.38 9.12 0.24
CA VAL A 94 -19.39 8.76 1.23
C VAL A 94 -18.99 7.47 1.94
N SER A 95 -18.56 6.45 1.19
CA SER A 95 -18.19 5.15 1.76
C SER A 95 -16.81 5.11 2.37
N THR A 96 -15.87 5.92 1.87
CA THR A 96 -14.47 5.93 2.31
C THR A 96 -13.97 7.34 2.66
N PRO A 97 -14.63 8.05 3.59
CA PRO A 97 -14.33 9.45 3.86
C PRO A 97 -12.91 9.67 4.42
N THR A 98 -12.34 8.70 5.14
CA THR A 98 -10.98 8.76 5.69
C THR A 98 -9.88 8.58 4.63
N MET A 99 -10.23 8.11 3.44
CA MET A 99 -9.29 7.86 2.33
C MET A 99 -9.33 8.97 1.27
N LYS A 100 -10.11 10.04 1.50
CA LYS A 100 -10.31 11.14 0.54
C LYS A 100 -9.02 11.83 0.17
N ASP A 101 -8.13 12.06 1.13
CA ASP A 101 -6.88 12.76 0.89
C ASP A 101 -5.72 11.77 0.69
N LEU A 102 -4.61 12.28 0.14
CA LEU A 102 -3.36 11.54 0.14
C LEU A 102 -2.90 11.36 1.58
N GLY A 103 -2.75 10.11 1.98
CA GLY A 103 -2.26 9.67 3.27
C GLY A 103 -0.86 9.07 3.21
N CYS A 104 -0.40 8.55 4.35
CA CYS A 104 0.87 7.85 4.52
C CYS A 104 1.06 6.80 3.41
N GLU A 105 0.04 5.97 3.22
CA GLU A 105 0.03 4.84 2.29
C GLU A 105 0.01 5.26 0.80
N SER A 106 -0.19 6.55 0.50
CA SER A 106 -0.07 7.05 -0.88
C SER A 106 1.37 7.01 -1.39
N CYS A 107 2.34 7.08 -0.48
CA CYS A 107 3.76 6.91 -0.77
C CYS A 107 4.29 5.58 -0.21
N HIS A 108 3.86 5.20 1.00
CA HIS A 108 4.38 4.03 1.71
C HIS A 108 3.73 2.70 1.28
N GLY A 109 2.69 2.74 0.44
CA GLY A 109 1.94 1.56 0.03
C GLY A 109 0.99 1.00 1.11
N PRO A 110 0.31 -0.12 0.84
CA PRO A 110 -0.68 -0.71 1.76
C PRO A 110 -0.01 -1.25 3.04
N GLY A 111 -0.43 -0.73 4.19
CA GLY A 111 0.20 -0.96 5.50
C GLY A 111 -0.37 -2.12 6.31
N SER A 112 -1.42 -2.82 5.84
CA SER A 112 -2.07 -3.93 6.59
C SER A 112 -1.08 -4.95 7.18
N LEU A 113 -0.15 -5.46 6.37
CA LEU A 113 0.83 -6.44 6.85
C LEU A 113 1.82 -5.84 7.85
N HIS A 114 2.23 -4.58 7.64
CA HIS A 114 3.10 -3.87 8.57
C HIS A 114 2.41 -3.64 9.92
N VAL A 115 1.14 -3.27 9.93
CA VAL A 115 0.36 -3.12 11.17
C VAL A 115 0.19 -4.46 11.89
N GLU A 116 -0.01 -5.55 11.16
CA GLU A 116 -0.17 -6.89 11.75
C GLU A 116 1.13 -7.41 12.39
N THR A 117 2.27 -7.15 11.75
CA THR A 117 3.55 -7.76 12.10
C THR A 117 4.50 -6.83 12.85
N GLU A 118 4.23 -5.52 12.82
CA GLU A 118 5.10 -4.43 13.27
C GLU A 118 6.50 -4.44 12.61
N ASP A 119 6.67 -5.19 11.51
CA ASP A 119 7.94 -5.31 10.79
C ASP A 119 8.09 -4.18 9.75
N PRO A 120 9.13 -3.32 9.84
CA PRO A 120 9.38 -2.27 8.85
C PRO A 120 9.56 -2.79 7.41
N GLU A 121 10.00 -4.03 7.21
CA GLU A 121 10.16 -4.62 5.87
C GLU A 121 8.81 -4.86 5.17
N HIS A 122 7.70 -4.85 5.92
CA HIS A 122 6.36 -5.04 5.36
C HIS A 122 5.71 -3.76 4.84
N ILE A 123 6.39 -2.61 4.91
CA ILE A 123 5.98 -1.33 4.34
C ILE A 123 7.12 -0.66 3.57
N GLN A 124 6.80 0.20 2.61
CA GLN A 124 7.84 0.91 1.86
C GLN A 124 8.42 2.04 2.73
N GLY A 125 9.56 1.81 3.40
CA GLY A 125 10.24 2.84 4.20
C GLY A 125 11.03 3.85 3.35
N ASP A 126 11.74 3.36 2.33
CA ASP A 126 12.61 4.17 1.49
C ASP A 126 11.88 4.66 0.23
N LEU A 127 11.60 5.95 0.19
CA LEU A 127 10.97 6.61 -0.95
C LEU A 127 12.01 7.13 -1.93
N THR A 128 11.73 6.96 -3.21
CA THR A 128 12.52 7.46 -4.33
C THR A 128 11.73 8.52 -5.11
N ILE A 129 12.42 9.22 -6.02
CA ILE A 129 11.76 10.17 -6.93
C ILE A 129 10.71 9.51 -7.83
N GLN A 130 10.80 8.19 -8.07
CA GLN A 130 9.86 7.48 -8.92
C GLN A 130 8.49 7.37 -8.25
N ASP A 131 8.45 7.22 -6.92
CA ASP A 131 7.21 7.16 -6.15
C ASP A 131 6.41 8.46 -6.29
N CYS A 132 7.12 9.60 -6.37
CA CYS A 132 6.50 10.91 -6.61
C CYS A 132 5.98 11.06 -8.06
N ARG A 133 6.64 10.42 -9.03
CA ARG A 133 6.32 10.55 -10.47
C ARG A 133 5.06 9.82 -10.89
N ARG A 134 4.51 8.93 -10.04
CA ARG A 134 3.17 8.35 -10.25
C ARG A 134 2.12 9.45 -10.53
N CYS A 135 2.18 10.53 -9.75
CA CYS A 135 1.26 11.67 -9.89
C CYS A 135 1.93 12.87 -10.58
N HIS A 136 3.22 13.09 -10.30
CA HIS A 136 3.99 14.21 -10.86
C HIS A 136 4.74 13.80 -12.13
N ASN A 137 4.00 13.54 -13.20
CA ASN A 137 4.54 13.21 -14.52
C ASN A 137 4.18 14.25 -15.59
N GLU A 138 4.87 14.16 -16.73
CA GLU A 138 4.70 15.12 -17.82
C GLU A 138 3.30 15.11 -18.44
N GLU A 139 2.64 13.95 -18.48
CA GLU A 139 1.29 13.83 -19.01
C GLU A 139 0.31 14.69 -18.21
N ARG A 140 0.36 14.57 -16.87
CA ARG A 140 -0.50 15.38 -15.96
C ARG A 140 -0.15 16.86 -16.00
N VAL A 141 1.13 17.19 -16.10
CA VAL A 141 1.61 18.58 -16.27
C VAL A 141 1.05 19.20 -17.54
N ARG A 142 1.10 18.48 -18.67
CA ARG A 142 0.56 18.95 -19.95
C ARG A 142 -0.96 19.11 -19.93
N ALA A 143 -1.67 18.19 -19.27
CA ALA A 143 -3.13 18.20 -19.20
C ALA A 143 -3.69 19.45 -18.50
N PHE A 144 -2.96 20.02 -17.53
CA PHE A 144 -3.45 21.15 -16.73
C PHE A 144 -2.56 22.40 -16.78
N ASN A 145 -1.55 22.43 -17.66
CA ASN A 145 -0.57 23.51 -17.78
C ASN A 145 0.09 23.91 -16.44
N PHE A 146 0.19 22.96 -15.50
CA PHE A 146 0.79 23.19 -14.18
C PHE A 146 2.29 22.92 -14.22
N GLN A 147 3.10 23.82 -13.66
CA GLN A 147 4.51 23.52 -13.41
C GLN A 147 4.62 22.34 -12.42
N PRO A 148 5.38 21.27 -12.71
CA PRO A 148 5.56 20.16 -11.80
C PRO A 148 6.31 20.63 -10.55
N LEU A 149 5.58 20.98 -9.50
CA LEU A 149 6.17 21.29 -8.21
C LEU A 149 6.40 20.00 -7.43
N ILE A 150 7.44 19.26 -7.80
CA ILE A 150 7.88 18.08 -7.03
C ILE A 150 8.37 18.50 -5.63
N ARG A 151 8.73 19.79 -5.44
CA ARG A 151 9.31 20.34 -4.20
C ARG A 151 8.39 21.32 -3.43
N SER A 152 7.10 21.42 -3.73
CA SER A 152 6.19 22.40 -3.08
C SER A 152 5.74 22.04 -1.65
N GLY A 153 6.62 21.41 -0.87
CA GLY A 153 6.36 21.04 0.54
C GLY A 153 5.95 19.58 0.70
N ALA A 154 6.71 18.66 0.10
CA ALA A 154 6.51 17.21 0.26
C ALA A 154 7.10 16.65 1.57
N HIS A 155 7.64 17.50 2.43
CA HIS A 155 8.38 17.15 3.64
C HIS A 155 8.34 18.31 4.64
#